data_AF-A0A0E0KEJ7-F1
#
_entry.id   AF-A0A0E0KEJ7-F1
#
_cell.length_a   1.000
_cell.length_b   1.000
_cell.length_c   1.000
_cell.angle_alpha   90.00
_cell.angle_beta   90.00
_cell.angle_gamma   90.00
#
_symmetry.space_group_name_H-M   'P 1'
#
loop_
_entity.id
_entity.type
_entity.pdbx_description
1 polymer ?
#
loop_
_entity_poly.entity_id
_entity_poly.type
_entity_poly.pdbx_seq_one_letter_code
_entity_poly.pdbx_strand_id
1 'polypeptide(L)'
;MERYEVMRDIGSGNFGVAKLVRDLSTNDLFAVKFIERGLKVIDEHVQREIMNHRSLKHPNIIRFKEVVLTPTHLAIVMEYAAGGELFERICNAGRFSEDEARFFFQQLISGVSYCHSMQVCHRDLKLENTLLDGSVAPRLKICDFGYSKSSVLHSQPKSTVGTPAYIAPEVLSRKEYDGKVADVWSCGVTLYVMLVGAYPFEDPDDPRNFRKTITRILSVQYSIPDYVRVSADCRHLLSRVFVGNPEQRITIPEIKNHPWFLKNLPIEMTDEYQRSMQLADMNTPTQSLEEVMAIIQEARKPGDAMKLAGAGQIACLGSMDLDDIDDIDDIDIENSGDFVCAL
;
A
#
# COMPACT_ATOMS: atom_id res chain seq x y z
N MET A 1 -16.40 11.56 20.49
CA MET A 1 -15.01 11.09 20.60
C MET A 1 -14.50 11.42 22.01
N GLU A 2 -14.97 10.72 23.03
CA GLU A 2 -14.45 10.90 24.40
C GLU A 2 -13.35 9.88 24.73
N ARG A 3 -13.17 8.84 23.90
CA ARG A 3 -12.19 7.77 24.10
C ARG A 3 -10.85 8.00 23.39
N TYR A 4 -10.85 8.72 22.27
CA TYR A 4 -9.65 8.94 21.46
C TYR A 4 -9.28 10.42 21.45
N GLU A 5 -8.05 10.72 21.87
CA GLU A 5 -7.44 12.05 21.76
C GLU A 5 -6.66 12.15 20.44
N VAL A 6 -6.99 13.14 19.61
CA VAL A 6 -6.25 13.40 18.37
C VAL A 6 -4.94 14.09 18.72
N MET A 7 -3.82 13.50 18.31
CA MET A 7 -2.49 14.03 18.60
C MET A 7 -1.94 14.90 17.47
N ARG A 8 -1.87 14.33 16.26
CA ARG A 8 -1.33 15.01 15.07
C ARG A 8 -1.79 14.33 13.78
N ASP A 9 -1.65 15.04 12.67
CA ASP A 9 -1.85 14.45 11.35
C ASP A 9 -0.58 13.67 10.96
N ILE A 10 -0.76 12.47 10.38
CA ILE A 10 0.33 11.54 10.01
C ILE A 10 0.34 11.15 8.54
N GLY A 11 -0.64 11.59 7.76
CA GLY A 11 -0.62 11.44 6.31
C GLY A 11 -1.80 12.13 5.64
N SER A 12 -1.61 12.58 4.40
CA SER A 12 -2.64 13.15 3.54
C SER A 12 -2.73 12.32 2.27
N GLY A 13 -3.87 11.68 2.00
CA GLY A 13 -4.14 10.96 0.75
C GLY A 13 -5.48 11.34 0.14
N ASN A 14 -5.78 10.79 -1.04
CA ASN A 14 -6.98 11.13 -1.85
C ASN A 14 -8.33 10.96 -1.13
N PHE A 15 -8.38 10.24 0.01
CA PHE A 15 -9.62 9.87 0.72
C PHE A 15 -9.60 10.29 2.19
N GLY A 16 -8.73 11.21 2.55
CA GLY A 16 -8.70 11.82 3.87
C GLY A 16 -7.32 11.86 4.51
N VAL A 17 -7.29 12.57 5.64
CA VAL A 17 -6.12 12.75 6.49
C VAL A 17 -6.07 11.60 7.50
N ALA A 18 -4.98 10.85 7.51
CA ALA A 18 -4.70 9.90 8.58
C ALA A 18 -4.23 10.69 9.81
N LYS A 19 -4.83 10.41 10.97
CA LYS A 19 -4.49 11.07 12.24
C LYS A 19 -3.92 10.06 13.22
N LEU A 20 -2.87 10.45 13.92
CA LEU A 20 -2.42 9.76 15.12
C LEU A 20 -3.36 10.10 16.25
N VAL A 21 -3.88 9.07 16.91
CA VAL A 21 -4.73 9.21 18.08
C VAL A 21 -4.14 8.40 19.24
N ARG A 22 -4.51 8.82 20.45
CA ARG A 22 -4.24 8.09 21.69
C ARG A 22 -5.55 7.59 22.27
N ASP A 23 -5.63 6.30 22.57
CA ASP A 23 -6.74 5.75 23.35
C ASP A 23 -6.58 6.21 24.81
N LEU A 24 -7.50 7.01 25.33
CA LEU A 24 -7.42 7.56 26.68
C LEU A 24 -7.56 6.51 27.77
N SER A 25 -8.09 5.32 27.44
CA SER A 25 -8.24 4.22 28.40
C SER A 25 -6.97 3.38 28.55
N THR A 26 -6.24 3.14 27.46
CA THR A 26 -5.03 2.29 27.47
C THR A 26 -3.74 3.08 27.33
N ASN A 27 -3.83 4.36 26.94
CA ASN A 27 -2.73 5.23 26.56
C ASN A 27 -1.96 4.75 25.29
N ASP A 28 -2.50 3.77 24.57
CA ASP A 28 -1.89 3.25 23.34
C ASP A 28 -2.13 4.19 22.14
N LEU A 29 -1.20 4.15 21.18
CA LEU A 29 -1.24 4.94 19.96
C LEU A 29 -1.87 4.15 18.80
N PHE A 30 -2.74 4.82 18.05
CA PHE A 30 -3.40 4.26 16.87
C PHE A 30 -3.39 5.25 15.71
N ALA A 31 -3.47 4.73 14.49
CA ALA A 31 -3.77 5.53 13.32
C ALA A 31 -5.27 5.49 13.06
N VAL A 32 -5.86 6.63 12.69
CA VAL A 32 -7.27 6.73 12.32
C VAL A 32 -7.38 7.34 10.94
N LYS A 33 -8.04 6.62 10.04
CA LYS A 33 -8.44 7.12 8.72
C LYS A 33 -9.90 7.53 8.75
N PHE A 34 -10.20 8.74 8.28
CA PHE A 34 -11.55 9.27 8.22
C PHE A 34 -12.07 9.23 6.78
N ILE A 35 -13.25 8.66 6.60
CA ILE A 35 -13.97 8.63 5.31
C ILE A 35 -15.29 9.38 5.51
N GLU A 36 -15.60 10.33 4.63
CA GLU A 36 -16.86 11.08 4.71
C GLU A 36 -18.08 10.15 4.65
N ARG A 37 -19.10 10.47 5.45
CA ARG A 37 -20.36 9.72 5.42
C ARG A 37 -21.13 9.97 4.14
N GLY A 38 -21.89 8.97 3.70
CA GLY A 38 -22.79 9.07 2.56
C GLY A 38 -22.64 7.90 1.58
N LEU A 39 -23.76 7.54 0.95
CA LEU A 39 -23.85 6.36 0.10
C LEU A 39 -22.93 6.42 -1.13
N LYS A 40 -22.64 7.63 -1.63
CA LYS A 40 -21.72 7.82 -2.77
C LYS A 40 -20.25 7.59 -2.41
N VAL A 41 -19.91 7.65 -1.12
CA VAL A 41 -18.53 7.52 -0.63
C VAL A 41 -18.33 6.14 0.00
N ILE A 42 -19.31 5.67 0.79
CA ILE A 42 -19.26 4.38 1.49
C ILE A 42 -20.05 3.34 0.69
N ASP A 43 -19.42 2.86 -0.37
CA ASP A 43 -19.97 1.86 -1.27
C ASP A 43 -19.68 0.42 -0.80
N GLU A 44 -19.90 -0.56 -1.68
CA GLU A 44 -19.57 -1.96 -1.41
C GLU A 44 -18.06 -2.23 -1.42
N HIS A 45 -17.26 -1.41 -2.10
CA HIS A 45 -15.81 -1.54 -2.13
C HIS A 45 -15.21 -1.19 -0.78
N VAL A 46 -15.59 -0.05 -0.19
CA VAL A 46 -15.14 0.36 1.15
C VAL A 46 -15.54 -0.69 2.19
N GLN A 47 -16.77 -1.20 2.14
CA GLN A 47 -17.22 -2.26 3.04
C GLN A 47 -16.34 -3.52 2.89
N ARG A 48 -16.10 -3.98 1.66
CA ARG A 48 -15.28 -5.17 1.40
C ARG A 48 -13.85 -5.01 1.92
N GLU A 49 -13.26 -3.84 1.76
CA GLU A 49 -11.90 -3.57 2.25
C GLU A 49 -11.81 -3.53 3.78
N ILE A 50 -12.79 -2.94 4.47
CA ILE A 50 -12.85 -2.99 5.94
C ILE A 50 -12.96 -4.45 6.40
N MET A 51 -13.75 -5.27 5.70
CA MET A 51 -13.92 -6.68 6.03
C MET A 51 -12.67 -7.51 5.78
N ASN A 52 -12.01 -7.28 4.65
CA ASN A 52 -10.72 -7.90 4.37
C ASN A 52 -9.70 -7.49 5.44
N HIS A 53 -9.55 -6.20 5.75
CA HIS A 53 -8.65 -5.70 6.79
C HIS A 53 -8.89 -6.37 8.14
N ARG A 54 -10.14 -6.41 8.58
CA ARG A 54 -10.52 -7.06 9.86
C ARG A 54 -10.11 -8.53 9.90
N SER A 55 -10.16 -9.23 8.77
CA SER A 55 -9.80 -10.64 8.69
C SER A 55 -8.29 -10.90 8.72
N LEU A 56 -7.47 -9.90 8.35
CA LEU A 56 -6.02 -10.05 8.28
C LEU A 56 -5.40 -9.94 9.68
N LYS A 57 -4.82 -11.05 10.14
CA LYS A 57 -4.11 -11.15 11.42
C LYS A 57 -2.72 -11.72 11.20
N HIS A 58 -1.75 -10.83 11.03
CA HIS A 58 -0.36 -11.20 10.80
C HIS A 58 0.59 -10.15 11.39
N PRO A 59 1.72 -10.53 12.02
CA PRO A 59 2.63 -9.58 12.65
C PRO A 59 3.22 -8.55 11.67
N ASN A 60 3.34 -8.90 10.38
CA ASN A 60 3.86 -8.01 9.33
C ASN A 60 2.78 -7.28 8.52
N ILE A 61 1.54 -7.21 9.01
CA ILE A 61 0.45 -6.43 8.41
C ILE A 61 -0.07 -5.48 9.48
N ILE A 62 -0.40 -4.24 9.08
CA ILE A 62 -1.08 -3.28 9.96
C ILE A 62 -2.40 -3.89 10.43
N ARG A 63 -2.58 -3.97 11.75
CA ARG A 63 -3.76 -4.61 12.34
C ARG A 63 -4.97 -3.67 12.38
N PHE A 64 -6.12 -4.17 11.95
CA PHE A 64 -7.42 -3.54 12.20
C PHE A 64 -7.76 -3.58 13.69
N LYS A 65 -8.19 -2.45 14.27
CA LYS A 65 -8.71 -2.40 15.64
C LYS A 65 -10.24 -2.38 15.67
N GLU A 66 -10.83 -1.31 15.13
CA GLU A 66 -12.28 -1.06 15.17
C GLU A 66 -12.70 0.00 14.16
N VAL A 67 -14.00 0.10 13.89
CA VAL A 67 -14.62 1.25 13.23
C VAL A 67 -15.47 2.04 14.22
N VAL A 68 -15.46 3.36 14.08
CA VAL A 68 -16.21 4.28 14.91
C VAL A 68 -17.00 5.22 14.01
N LEU A 69 -18.30 5.37 14.30
CA LEU A 69 -19.12 6.36 13.62
C LEU A 69 -18.97 7.73 14.28
N THR A 70 -18.83 8.76 13.47
CA THR A 70 -18.86 10.16 13.92
C THR A 70 -20.03 10.89 13.23
N PRO A 71 -20.39 12.12 13.66
CA PRO A 71 -21.45 12.88 12.99
C PRO A 71 -21.19 13.11 11.49
N THR A 72 -19.93 13.19 11.07
CA THR A 72 -19.54 13.55 9.69
C THR A 72 -18.79 12.46 8.93
N HIS A 73 -18.10 11.55 9.62
CA HIS A 73 -17.20 10.55 9.01
C HIS A 73 -17.37 9.14 9.62
N LEU A 74 -17.02 8.13 8.84
CA LEU A 74 -16.61 6.81 9.32
C LEU A 74 -15.12 6.85 9.68
N ALA A 75 -14.78 6.54 10.92
CA ALA A 75 -13.40 6.50 11.40
C ALA A 75 -12.93 5.03 11.50
N ILE A 76 -11.86 4.69 10.78
CA ILE A 76 -11.26 3.36 10.78
C ILE A 76 -10.00 3.41 11.65
N VAL A 77 -10.02 2.75 12.80
CA VAL A 77 -8.93 2.72 13.77
C VAL A 77 -8.05 1.48 13.51
N MET A 78 -6.75 1.71 13.38
CA MET A 78 -5.77 0.67 13.05
C MET A 78 -4.45 0.86 13.82
N GLU A 79 -3.62 -0.18 13.83
CA GLU A 79 -2.28 -0.16 14.43
C GLU A 79 -1.46 1.01 13.89
N TYR A 80 -0.74 1.70 14.78
CA TYR A 80 0.22 2.74 14.41
C TYR A 80 1.64 2.17 14.36
N ALA A 81 2.28 2.28 13.19
CA ALA A 81 3.68 1.92 13.00
C ALA A 81 4.57 3.17 13.17
N ALA A 82 5.24 3.28 14.31
CA ALA A 82 5.98 4.49 14.72
C ALA A 82 7.38 4.64 14.10
N GLY A 83 7.89 3.62 13.41
CA GLY A 83 9.24 3.57 12.84
C GLY A 83 9.39 4.25 11.47
N GLY A 84 8.32 4.85 10.95
CA GLY A 84 8.31 5.53 9.65
C GLY A 84 8.25 4.56 8.46
N GLU A 85 8.59 5.07 7.28
CA GLU A 85 8.56 4.29 6.04
C GLU A 85 9.86 3.51 5.85
N LEU A 86 9.75 2.30 5.29
CA LEU A 86 10.93 1.51 4.92
C LEU A 86 11.81 2.25 3.90
N PHE A 87 11.18 2.98 2.96
CA PHE A 87 11.88 3.73 1.93
C PHE A 87 12.75 4.85 2.52
N GLU A 88 12.22 5.63 3.48
CA GLU A 88 13.01 6.66 4.18
C GLU A 88 14.23 6.06 4.89
N ARG A 89 14.08 4.88 5.50
CA ARG A 89 15.20 4.18 6.13
C ARG A 89 16.28 3.79 5.11
N ILE A 90 15.88 3.33 3.92
CA ILE A 90 16.81 3.01 2.83
C ILE A 90 17.53 4.28 2.37
N CYS A 91 16.81 5.37 2.12
CA CYS A 91 17.39 6.65 1.71
C CYS A 91 18.41 7.16 2.74
N ASN A 92 18.09 7.10 4.03
CA ASN A 92 18.99 7.52 5.11
C ASN A 92 20.26 6.65 5.22
N ALA A 93 20.14 5.34 4.93
CA ALA A 93 21.27 4.43 4.89
C ALA A 93 22.03 4.46 3.55
N GLY A 94 21.46 5.09 2.52
CA GLY A 94 21.84 4.95 1.11
C GLY A 94 21.42 3.60 0.54
N ARG A 95 21.85 2.50 1.16
CA ARG A 95 21.46 1.12 0.85
C ARG A 95 21.69 0.21 2.05
N PHE A 96 20.99 -0.91 2.10
CA PHE A 96 21.20 -1.91 3.13
C PHE A 96 22.33 -2.88 2.78
N SER A 97 22.85 -3.53 3.82
CA SER A 97 23.63 -4.75 3.65
C SER A 97 22.72 -5.87 3.14
N GLU A 98 23.31 -6.89 2.52
CA GLU A 98 22.54 -8.05 2.07
C GLU A 98 21.83 -8.77 3.24
N ASP A 99 22.43 -8.77 4.43
CA ASP A 99 21.84 -9.37 5.62
C ASP A 99 20.64 -8.58 6.15
N GLU A 100 20.73 -7.24 6.19
CA GLU A 100 19.60 -6.39 6.57
C GLU A 100 18.48 -6.42 5.51
N ALA A 101 18.82 -6.40 4.22
CA ALA A 101 17.85 -6.57 3.15
C ALA A 101 17.14 -7.94 3.25
N ARG A 102 17.86 -9.01 3.59
CA ARG A 102 17.25 -10.33 3.83
C ARG A 102 16.30 -10.32 5.01
N PHE A 103 16.68 -9.70 6.11
CA PHE A 103 15.85 -9.60 7.31
C PHE A 103 14.48 -8.95 7.01
N PHE A 104 14.46 -7.85 6.27
CA PHE A 104 13.19 -7.22 5.85
C PHE A 104 12.48 -8.02 4.75
N PHE A 105 13.21 -8.62 3.81
CA PHE A 105 12.60 -9.40 2.74
C PHE A 105 11.91 -10.67 3.27
N GLN A 106 12.46 -11.33 4.29
CA GLN A 106 11.82 -12.46 4.96
C GLN A 106 10.46 -12.07 5.55
N GLN A 107 10.39 -10.91 6.19
CA GLN A 107 9.16 -10.36 6.74
C GLN A 107 8.14 -9.97 5.68
N LEU A 108 8.61 -9.35 4.58
CA LEU A 108 7.76 -8.99 3.44
C LEU A 108 7.12 -10.24 2.83
N ILE A 109 7.93 -11.25 2.48
CA ILE A 109 7.44 -12.49 1.87
C ILE A 109 6.49 -13.23 2.80
N SER A 110 6.75 -13.22 4.11
CA SER A 110 5.85 -13.79 5.10
C SER A 110 4.48 -13.08 5.10
N GLY A 111 4.46 -11.74 5.15
CA GLY A 111 3.21 -10.97 5.07
C GLY A 111 2.44 -11.18 3.77
N VAL A 112 3.14 -11.15 2.62
CA VAL A 112 2.53 -11.36 1.30
C VAL A 112 2.01 -12.78 1.14
N SER A 113 2.76 -13.79 1.59
CA SER A 113 2.32 -15.19 1.62
C SER A 113 1.03 -15.36 2.42
N TYR A 114 0.91 -14.66 3.55
CA TYR A 114 -0.32 -14.68 4.35
C TYR A 114 -1.49 -14.02 3.62
N CYS A 115 -1.32 -12.83 3.03
CA CYS A 115 -2.36 -12.20 2.21
C CYS A 115 -2.85 -13.13 1.09
N HIS A 116 -1.93 -13.76 0.37
CA HIS A 116 -2.25 -14.70 -0.72
C HIS A 116 -3.05 -15.91 -0.25
N SER A 117 -2.80 -16.39 0.99
CA SER A 117 -3.55 -17.49 1.60
C SER A 117 -4.99 -17.08 1.97
N MET A 118 -5.20 -15.80 2.30
CA MET A 118 -6.50 -15.20 2.57
C MET A 118 -7.23 -14.75 1.28
N GLN A 119 -6.71 -15.14 0.10
CA GLN A 119 -7.19 -14.73 -1.23
C GLN A 119 -7.18 -13.21 -1.45
N VAL A 120 -6.38 -12.48 -0.66
CA VAL A 120 -6.08 -11.08 -0.87
C VAL A 120 -4.81 -11.01 -1.70
N CYS A 121 -4.92 -10.58 -2.96
CA CYS A 121 -3.78 -10.14 -3.74
C CYS A 121 -3.76 -8.63 -3.69
N HIS A 122 -2.60 -8.06 -3.41
CA HIS A 122 -2.51 -6.66 -3.04
C HIS A 122 -2.69 -5.78 -4.28
N ARG A 123 -2.33 -6.28 -5.48
CA ARG A 123 -2.45 -5.62 -6.80
C ARG A 123 -1.77 -4.24 -6.89
N ASP A 124 -1.20 -3.76 -5.80
CA ASP A 124 -0.63 -2.43 -5.56
C ASP A 124 0.36 -2.49 -4.37
N LEU A 125 1.14 -3.58 -4.22
CA LEU A 125 2.24 -3.64 -3.24
C LEU A 125 3.26 -2.57 -3.60
N LYS A 126 3.11 -1.38 -3.03
CA LYS A 126 4.03 -0.26 -3.14
C LYS A 126 4.84 -0.18 -1.87
N LEU A 127 6.17 -0.10 -1.98
CA LEU A 127 7.02 0.12 -0.79
C LEU A 127 6.73 1.43 -0.07
N GLU A 128 6.19 2.42 -0.77
CA GLU A 128 5.68 3.66 -0.18
C GLU A 128 4.65 3.37 0.94
N ASN A 129 3.98 2.22 0.89
CA ASN A 129 3.01 1.79 1.89
C ASN A 129 3.58 0.75 2.89
N THR A 130 4.88 0.47 2.86
CA THR A 130 5.53 -0.43 3.81
C THR A 130 6.14 0.37 4.95
N LEU A 131 5.60 0.18 6.14
CA LEU A 131 6.00 0.89 7.35
C LEU A 131 6.90 0.02 8.22
N LEU A 132 7.53 0.65 9.21
CA LEU A 132 8.30 0.00 10.26
C LEU A 132 7.65 0.29 11.61
N ASP A 133 7.65 -0.69 12.50
CA ASP A 133 7.31 -0.43 13.90
C ASP A 133 8.43 0.32 14.63
N GLY A 134 8.14 0.86 15.82
CA GLY A 134 9.09 1.62 16.62
C GLY A 134 10.05 0.75 17.45
N SER A 135 10.17 -0.55 17.16
CA SER A 135 10.99 -1.46 17.96
C SER A 135 12.49 -1.34 17.63
N VAL A 136 13.35 -1.81 18.54
CA VAL A 136 14.82 -1.80 18.36
C VAL A 136 15.25 -2.65 17.15
N ALA A 137 14.54 -3.74 16.90
CA ALA A 137 14.68 -4.58 15.72
C ALA A 137 13.41 -4.44 14.87
N PRO A 138 13.34 -3.43 13.98
CA PRO A 138 12.08 -2.98 13.40
C PRO A 138 11.35 -4.10 12.66
N ARG A 139 10.06 -4.24 12.95
CA ARG A 139 9.18 -5.11 12.19
C ARG A 139 8.62 -4.38 11.00
N LEU A 140 8.67 -5.03 9.85
CA LEU A 140 8.02 -4.58 8.63
C LEU A 140 6.50 -4.69 8.79
N LYS A 141 5.78 -3.65 8.43
CA LYS A 141 4.32 -3.55 8.49
C LYS A 141 3.77 -3.17 7.12
N ILE A 142 3.13 -4.11 6.45
CA ILE A 142 2.41 -3.86 5.20
C ILE A 142 1.12 -3.10 5.53
N CYS A 143 0.96 -1.92 4.96
CA CYS A 143 -0.27 -1.14 5.04
C CYS A 143 -1.06 -1.34 3.73
N ASP A 144 -2.10 -2.16 3.76
CA ASP A 144 -2.82 -2.60 2.55
C ASP A 144 -4.30 -2.26 2.60
N PHE A 145 -4.69 -0.97 2.60
CA PHE A 145 -6.13 -0.67 2.54
C PHE A 145 -6.45 0.46 1.58
N GLY A 146 -6.69 0.03 0.34
CA GLY A 146 -7.08 0.80 -0.83
C GLY A 146 -8.47 1.44 -0.72
N TYR A 147 -8.79 2.07 0.43
CA TYR A 147 -10.02 2.86 0.66
C TYR A 147 -10.11 4.09 -0.26
N SER A 148 -9.37 4.06 -1.36
CA SER A 148 -9.01 5.14 -2.24
C SER A 148 -9.14 4.85 -3.73
N LYS A 149 -9.81 3.77 -4.13
CA LYS A 149 -10.13 3.58 -5.55
C LYS A 149 -11.45 4.26 -5.88
N SER A 150 -11.40 5.59 -6.05
CA SER A 150 -12.29 6.22 -7.01
C SER A 150 -11.87 5.64 -8.35
N SER A 151 -12.80 4.91 -8.93
CA SER A 151 -12.78 4.47 -10.31
C SER A 151 -12.30 5.61 -11.21
N VAL A 152 -11.34 5.28 -12.08
CA VAL A 152 -10.89 6.11 -13.20
C VAL A 152 -9.95 7.25 -12.77
N LEU A 153 -8.77 7.26 -13.41
CA LEU A 153 -7.85 8.38 -13.65
C LEU A 153 -8.21 9.66 -12.89
N HIS A 154 -7.34 10.12 -11.99
CA HIS A 154 -7.09 11.53 -11.57
C HIS A 154 -6.49 11.54 -10.16
N SER A 155 -5.21 11.18 -10.03
CA SER A 155 -4.40 11.63 -8.89
C SER A 155 -3.88 13.02 -9.22
N GLN A 156 -4.21 14.03 -8.40
CA GLN A 156 -3.61 15.35 -8.50
C GLN A 156 -2.07 15.26 -8.27
N PRO A 157 -1.27 16.19 -8.83
CA PRO A 157 0.17 15.98 -9.11
C PRO A 157 1.11 16.06 -7.90
N LYS A 158 0.63 15.91 -6.66
CA LYS A 158 1.43 16.16 -5.44
C LYS A 158 1.83 14.90 -4.65
N SER A 159 1.44 13.72 -5.11
CA SER A 159 2.17 12.47 -4.81
C SER A 159 2.34 11.75 -6.14
N THR A 160 3.58 11.42 -6.51
CA THR A 160 3.91 10.64 -7.70
C THR A 160 2.91 9.50 -7.88
N VAL A 161 2.16 9.53 -8.98
CA VAL A 161 1.47 8.35 -9.49
C VAL A 161 2.53 7.26 -9.54
N GLY A 162 2.35 6.24 -8.69
CA GLY A 162 3.44 5.42 -8.13
C GLY A 162 4.57 5.03 -9.07
N THR A 163 5.77 4.88 -8.51
CA THR A 163 6.97 4.50 -9.25
C THR A 163 6.68 3.32 -10.20
N PRO A 164 6.75 3.50 -11.53
CA PRO A 164 6.36 2.48 -12.52
C PRO A 164 7.16 1.19 -12.37
N ALA A 165 8.33 1.22 -11.71
CA ALA A 165 9.17 0.06 -11.47
C ALA A 165 8.44 -1.11 -10.78
N TYR A 166 7.45 -0.84 -9.90
CA TYR A 166 6.66 -1.88 -9.24
C TYR A 166 5.68 -2.59 -10.17
N ILE A 167 5.37 -1.99 -11.32
CA ILE A 167 4.38 -2.55 -12.25
C ILE A 167 5.04 -3.67 -13.05
N ALA A 168 4.54 -4.90 -12.87
CA ALA A 168 5.04 -6.05 -13.60
C ALA A 168 4.70 -5.94 -15.12
N PRO A 169 5.52 -6.51 -16.02
CA PRO A 169 5.31 -6.40 -17.47
C PRO A 169 3.92 -6.85 -17.95
N GLU A 170 3.35 -7.89 -17.35
CA GLU A 170 2.02 -8.41 -17.68
C GLU A 170 0.88 -7.45 -17.29
N VAL A 171 1.09 -6.60 -16.27
CA VAL A 171 0.11 -5.60 -15.84
C VAL A 171 0.01 -4.47 -16.87
N LEU A 172 1.11 -4.18 -17.57
CA LEU A 172 1.15 -3.19 -18.65
C LEU A 172 0.62 -3.72 -19.99
N SER A 173 0.76 -5.01 -20.24
CA SER A 173 0.57 -5.62 -21.57
C SER A 173 -0.68 -6.48 -21.70
N ARG A 174 -1.29 -6.94 -20.59
CA ARG A 174 -2.45 -7.83 -20.62
C ARG A 174 -3.68 -7.17 -19.99
N LYS A 175 -4.84 -7.53 -20.53
CA LYS A 175 -6.14 -7.14 -19.96
C LYS A 175 -6.44 -7.86 -18.65
N GLU A 176 -5.96 -9.10 -18.51
CA GLU A 176 -6.12 -9.94 -17.33
C GLU A 176 -4.76 -10.55 -16.94
N TYR A 177 -4.49 -10.61 -15.64
CA TYR A 177 -3.24 -11.13 -15.08
C TYR A 177 -3.48 -11.74 -13.68
N ASP A 178 -2.57 -12.61 -13.25
CA ASP A 178 -2.56 -13.13 -11.88
C ASP A 178 -1.90 -12.12 -10.94
N GLY A 179 -2.69 -11.50 -10.06
CA GLY A 179 -2.22 -10.52 -9.09
C GLY A 179 -1.17 -11.09 -8.12
N LYS A 180 -1.21 -12.39 -7.80
CA LYS A 180 -0.21 -13.01 -6.90
C LYS A 180 1.17 -13.07 -7.55
N VAL A 181 1.22 -13.28 -8.86
CA VAL A 181 2.48 -13.31 -9.64
C VAL A 181 3.03 -11.89 -9.85
N ALA A 182 2.16 -10.89 -10.00
CA ALA A 182 2.55 -9.48 -10.04
C ALA A 182 3.10 -8.99 -8.69
N ASP A 183 2.52 -9.45 -7.56
CA ASP A 183 3.02 -9.16 -6.22
C ASP A 183 4.47 -9.66 -6.01
N VAL A 184 4.85 -10.80 -6.63
CA VAL A 184 6.24 -11.30 -6.59
C VAL A 184 7.21 -10.34 -7.27
N TRP A 185 6.84 -9.76 -8.41
CA TRP A 185 7.65 -8.74 -9.08
C TRP A 185 7.87 -7.54 -8.15
N SER A 186 6.79 -7.06 -7.52
CA SER A 186 6.84 -5.95 -6.56
C SER A 186 7.77 -6.26 -5.38
N CYS A 187 7.75 -7.49 -4.86
CA CYS A 187 8.72 -7.93 -3.84
C CYS A 187 10.16 -7.90 -4.37
N GLY A 188 10.40 -8.29 -5.62
CA GLY A 188 11.73 -8.19 -6.26
C GLY A 188 12.24 -6.76 -6.36
N VAL A 189 11.37 -5.82 -6.76
CA VAL A 189 11.68 -4.39 -6.79
C VAL A 189 12.08 -3.92 -5.39
N THR A 190 11.33 -4.32 -4.37
CA THR A 190 11.66 -4.05 -2.97
C THR A 190 13.04 -4.54 -2.57
N LEU A 191 13.35 -5.80 -2.88
CA LEU A 191 14.65 -6.37 -2.58
C LEU A 191 15.77 -5.59 -3.29
N TYR A 192 15.56 -5.26 -4.56
CA TYR A 192 16.53 -4.49 -5.33
C TYR A 192 16.78 -3.11 -4.73
N VAL A 193 15.72 -2.36 -4.40
CA VAL A 193 15.83 -1.02 -3.80
C VAL A 193 16.56 -1.08 -2.45
N MET A 194 16.27 -2.08 -1.61
CA MET A 194 17.02 -2.28 -0.36
C MET A 194 18.52 -2.52 -0.61
N LEU A 195 18.89 -3.28 -1.62
CA LEU A 195 20.28 -3.63 -1.91
C LEU A 195 21.06 -2.52 -2.61
N VAL A 196 20.41 -1.78 -3.49
CA VAL A 196 21.05 -0.83 -4.41
C VAL A 196 20.83 0.63 -3.99
N GLY A 197 19.72 0.93 -3.31
CA GLY A 197 19.33 2.31 -2.98
C GLY A 197 18.64 3.07 -4.12
N ALA A 198 18.37 2.39 -5.25
CA ALA A 198 17.74 2.95 -6.43
C ALA A 198 16.82 1.92 -7.09
N TYR A 199 15.93 2.38 -7.97
CA TYR A 199 15.00 1.51 -8.69
C TYR A 199 15.66 0.72 -9.82
N PRO A 200 15.26 -0.55 -10.07
CA PRO A 200 15.92 -1.44 -11.03
C PRO A 200 15.78 -1.03 -12.50
N PHE A 201 14.65 -0.39 -12.86
CA PHE A 201 14.31 -0.09 -14.25
C PHE A 201 14.29 1.41 -14.57
N GLU A 202 14.54 2.25 -13.58
CA GLU A 202 14.68 3.69 -13.80
C GLU A 202 16.02 4.00 -14.45
N ASP A 203 16.04 5.06 -15.25
CA ASP A 203 17.29 5.60 -15.76
C ASP A 203 17.96 6.48 -14.70
N PRO A 204 19.19 6.16 -14.27
CA PRO A 204 19.94 7.03 -13.36
C PRO A 204 20.11 8.47 -13.89
N ASP A 205 20.20 8.64 -15.22
CA ASP A 205 20.41 9.94 -15.85
C ASP A 205 19.09 10.70 -16.10
N ASP A 206 17.96 9.98 -16.15
CA ASP A 206 16.64 10.54 -16.43
C ASP A 206 15.51 9.77 -15.67
N PRO A 207 15.50 9.83 -14.32
CA PRO A 207 14.62 8.99 -13.50
C PRO A 207 13.13 9.34 -13.65
N ARG A 208 12.82 10.54 -14.17
CA ARG A 208 11.44 10.99 -14.41
C ARG A 208 10.90 10.52 -15.76
N ASN A 209 11.70 9.82 -16.56
CA ASN A 209 11.28 9.33 -17.87
C ASN A 209 10.51 8.01 -17.76
N PHE A 210 9.20 8.15 -17.58
CA PHE A 210 8.27 7.03 -17.48
C PHE A 210 8.33 6.12 -18.72
N ARG A 211 8.45 6.68 -19.93
CA ARG A 211 8.51 5.89 -21.17
C ARG A 211 9.75 5.01 -21.24
N LYS A 212 10.92 5.55 -20.84
CA LYS A 212 12.17 4.78 -20.78
C LYS A 212 12.09 3.69 -19.73
N THR A 213 11.54 3.99 -18.56
CA THR A 213 11.32 3.03 -17.48
C THR A 213 10.42 1.88 -17.91
N ILE A 214 9.27 2.17 -18.55
CA ILE A 214 8.37 1.15 -19.10
C ILE A 214 9.08 0.27 -20.15
N THR A 215 9.87 0.88 -21.04
CA THR A 215 10.64 0.12 -22.04
C THR A 215 11.61 -0.86 -21.38
N ARG A 216 12.29 -0.44 -20.30
CA ARG A 216 13.20 -1.29 -19.52
C ARG A 216 12.46 -2.38 -18.75
N ILE A 217 11.26 -2.11 -18.22
CA ILE A 217 10.41 -3.12 -17.58
C ILE A 217 10.01 -4.20 -18.59
N LEU A 218 9.47 -3.82 -19.74
CA LEU A 218 8.99 -4.77 -20.76
C LEU A 218 10.11 -5.64 -21.35
N SER A 219 11.33 -5.10 -21.42
CA SER A 219 12.53 -5.84 -21.85
C SER A 219 13.35 -6.43 -20.70
N VAL A 220 12.90 -6.27 -19.45
CA VAL A 220 13.54 -6.74 -18.21
C VAL A 220 15.00 -6.30 -18.10
N GLN A 221 15.28 -5.04 -18.44
CA GLN A 221 16.62 -4.44 -18.43
C GLN A 221 16.94 -3.76 -17.11
N TYR A 222 17.54 -4.53 -16.20
CA TYR A 222 18.13 -4.04 -14.94
C TYR A 222 19.58 -4.50 -14.81
N SER A 223 20.37 -3.82 -13.99
CA SER A 223 21.75 -4.21 -13.67
C SER A 223 22.09 -3.81 -12.25
N ILE A 224 22.68 -4.74 -11.48
CA ILE A 224 23.23 -4.40 -10.16
C ILE A 224 24.57 -3.70 -10.39
N PRO A 225 24.77 -2.46 -9.88
CA PRO A 225 26.02 -1.74 -10.09
C PRO A 225 27.24 -2.49 -9.51
N ASP A 226 28.40 -2.39 -10.16
CA ASP A 226 29.62 -3.14 -9.79
C ASP A 226 30.12 -2.86 -8.35
N TYR A 227 29.82 -1.66 -7.84
CA TYR A 227 30.15 -1.29 -6.46
C TYR A 227 29.25 -1.97 -5.42
N VAL A 228 28.10 -2.52 -5.82
CA VAL A 228 27.17 -3.25 -4.96
C VAL A 228 27.50 -4.73 -4.99
N ARG A 229 28.18 -5.19 -3.94
CA ARG A 229 28.52 -6.61 -3.78
C ARG A 229 27.35 -7.36 -3.14
N VAL A 230 26.71 -8.22 -3.95
CA VAL A 230 25.74 -9.23 -3.48
C VAL A 230 26.26 -10.64 -3.74
N SER A 231 25.70 -11.64 -3.06
CA SER A 231 26.04 -13.06 -3.24
C SER A 231 25.50 -13.64 -4.54
N ALA A 232 26.02 -14.81 -4.94
CA ALA A 232 25.49 -15.55 -6.09
C ALA A 232 24.02 -15.95 -5.89
N ASP A 233 23.66 -16.39 -4.68
CA ASP A 233 22.28 -16.75 -4.37
C ASP A 233 21.34 -15.54 -4.44
N CYS A 234 21.79 -14.35 -4.01
CA CYS A 234 21.02 -13.12 -4.13
C CYS A 234 20.73 -12.75 -5.60
N ARG A 235 21.77 -12.82 -6.44
CA ARG A 235 21.64 -12.59 -7.89
C ARG A 235 20.73 -13.62 -8.53
N HIS A 236 20.86 -14.88 -8.14
CA HIS A 236 20.01 -15.95 -8.64
C HIS A 236 18.55 -15.69 -8.28
N LEU A 237 18.25 -15.33 -7.03
CA LEU A 237 16.90 -14.97 -6.60
C LEU A 237 16.31 -13.82 -7.44
N LEU A 238 17.04 -12.70 -7.58
CA LEU A 238 16.58 -11.57 -8.39
C LEU A 238 16.35 -11.95 -9.86
N SER A 239 17.23 -12.76 -10.44
CA SER A 239 17.06 -13.25 -11.83
C SER A 239 15.83 -14.14 -12.02
N ARG A 240 15.41 -14.85 -10.97
CA ARG A 240 14.21 -15.70 -10.95
C ARG A 240 12.93 -14.90 -10.70
N VAL A 241 13.04 -13.73 -10.06
CA VAL A 241 11.91 -12.80 -9.83
C VAL A 241 11.68 -11.89 -11.03
N PHE A 242 12.74 -11.26 -11.56
CA PHE A 242 12.66 -10.40 -12.74
C PHE A 242 12.66 -11.25 -14.01
N VAL A 243 11.51 -11.88 -14.25
CA VAL A 243 11.22 -12.68 -15.44
C VAL A 243 9.99 -12.09 -16.12
N GLY A 244 10.11 -11.79 -17.41
CA GLY A 244 9.07 -11.14 -18.20
C GLY A 244 7.85 -12.03 -18.43
N ASN A 245 8.04 -13.34 -18.59
CA ASN A 245 6.95 -14.29 -18.64
C ASN A 245 6.46 -14.65 -17.22
N PRO A 246 5.23 -14.27 -16.81
CA PRO A 246 4.72 -14.57 -15.47
C PRO A 246 4.65 -16.07 -15.15
N GLU A 247 4.45 -16.94 -16.14
CA GLU A 247 4.38 -18.39 -15.92
C GLU A 247 5.74 -19.02 -15.56
N GLN A 248 6.83 -18.32 -15.84
CA GLN A 248 8.21 -18.75 -15.54
C GLN A 248 8.79 -18.00 -14.32
N ARG A 249 8.04 -17.02 -13.80
CA ARG A 249 8.45 -16.25 -12.63
C ARG A 249 8.38 -17.14 -11.39
N ILE A 250 9.39 -17.05 -10.54
CA ILE A 250 9.41 -17.76 -9.27
C ILE A 250 8.18 -17.42 -8.42
N THR A 251 7.66 -18.40 -7.70
CA THR A 251 6.49 -18.27 -6.83
C THR A 251 6.91 -18.01 -5.39
N ILE A 252 5.99 -17.51 -4.55
CA ILE A 252 6.23 -17.32 -3.11
C ILE A 252 6.71 -18.61 -2.41
N PRO A 253 6.10 -19.80 -2.63
CA PRO A 253 6.61 -21.05 -2.07
C PRO A 253 8.04 -21.38 -2.49
N GLU A 254 8.40 -21.13 -3.75
CA GLU A 254 9.76 -21.35 -4.24
C GLU A 254 10.75 -20.34 -3.64
N ILE A 255 10.35 -19.07 -3.44
CA ILE A 255 11.17 -18.07 -2.73
C ILE A 255 11.44 -18.53 -1.30
N LYS A 256 10.43 -19.04 -0.58
CA LYS A 256 10.59 -19.51 0.81
C LYS A 256 11.53 -20.71 0.93
N ASN A 257 11.71 -21.47 -0.14
CA ASN A 257 12.66 -22.59 -0.22
C ASN A 257 14.01 -22.20 -0.84
N HIS A 258 14.19 -20.94 -1.25
CA HIS A 258 15.41 -20.48 -1.90
C HIS A 258 16.58 -20.39 -0.90
N PRO A 259 17.81 -20.84 -1.23
CA PRO A 259 18.95 -20.81 -0.31
C PRO A 259 19.24 -19.43 0.29
N TRP A 260 19.12 -18.38 -0.54
CA TRP A 260 19.27 -16.99 -0.08
C TRP A 260 18.24 -16.61 1.00
N PHE A 261 17.00 -17.08 0.87
CA PHE A 261 15.92 -16.77 1.81
C PHE A 261 16.06 -17.54 3.12
N LEU A 262 16.44 -18.82 3.04
CA LEU A 262 16.57 -19.71 4.20
C LEU A 262 17.76 -19.34 5.11
N LYS A 263 18.76 -18.63 4.58
CA LYS A 263 19.91 -18.18 5.36
C LYS A 263 19.47 -17.27 6.51
N ASN A 264 19.85 -17.63 7.73
CA ASN A 264 19.54 -16.89 8.97
C ASN A 264 18.03 -16.64 9.17
N LEU A 265 17.14 -17.48 8.64
CA LEU A 265 15.70 -17.33 8.81
C LEU A 265 15.33 -17.44 10.30
N PRO A 266 14.76 -16.38 10.93
CA PRO A 266 14.36 -16.44 12.32
C PRO A 266 13.26 -17.49 12.53
N ILE A 267 13.30 -18.21 13.65
CA ILE A 267 12.28 -19.22 14.01
C ILE A 267 10.88 -18.57 14.00
N GLU A 268 10.77 -17.31 14.41
CA GLU A 268 9.52 -16.56 14.43
C GLU A 268 8.89 -16.33 13.05
N MET A 269 9.69 -16.46 11.98
CA MET A 269 9.27 -16.29 10.58
C MET A 269 8.93 -17.63 9.92
N THR A 270 9.00 -18.74 10.66
CA THR A 270 8.58 -20.06 10.16
C THR A 270 7.07 -20.20 10.16
N ASP A 271 6.54 -20.94 9.18
CA ASP A 271 5.09 -21.16 9.05
C ASP A 271 4.48 -21.80 10.30
N GLU A 272 5.24 -22.66 10.97
CA GLU A 272 4.81 -23.33 12.21
C GLU A 272 4.62 -22.32 13.34
N TYR A 273 5.61 -21.44 13.56
CA TYR A 273 5.52 -20.42 14.58
C TYR A 273 4.39 -19.43 14.29
N GLN A 274 4.26 -18.97 13.04
CA GLN A 274 3.22 -18.03 12.67
C GLN A 274 1.81 -18.59 12.83
N ARG A 275 1.59 -19.88 12.51
CA ARG A 275 0.31 -20.55 12.81
C ARG A 275 0.03 -20.61 14.30
N SER A 276 1.06 -20.89 15.13
CA SER A 276 0.88 -20.94 16.58
C SER A 276 0.47 -19.58 17.17
N MET A 277 1.07 -18.48 16.68
CA MET A 277 0.70 -17.12 17.07
C MET A 277 -0.72 -16.75 16.64
N GLN A 278 -1.13 -17.13 15.42
CA GLN A 278 -2.49 -16.87 14.93
C GLN A 278 -3.56 -17.53 15.80
N LEU A 279 -3.30 -18.75 16.28
CA LEU A 279 -4.21 -19.45 17.20
C LEU A 279 -4.31 -18.74 18.56
N ALA A 280 -3.21 -18.21 19.07
CA ALA A 280 -3.21 -17.45 20.32
C ALA A 280 -3.99 -16.12 20.22
N ASP A 281 -3.91 -15.45 19.06
CA ASP A 281 -4.55 -14.15 18.80
C ASP A 281 -6.04 -14.23 18.43
N MET A 282 -6.63 -15.43 18.44
CA MET A 282 -8.08 -15.61 18.33
C MET A 282 -8.84 -15.18 19.59
N ASN A 283 -8.15 -15.06 20.72
CA ASN A 283 -8.75 -14.69 22.01
C ASN A 283 -8.73 -13.17 22.29
N THR A 284 -8.21 -12.36 21.38
CA THR A 284 -8.14 -10.90 21.55
C THR A 284 -9.52 -10.30 21.26
N PRO A 285 -10.13 -9.54 22.20
CA PRO A 285 -11.44 -8.94 21.99
C PRO A 285 -11.37 -7.97 20.80
N THR A 286 -12.15 -8.24 19.77
CA THR A 286 -12.33 -7.32 18.64
C THR A 286 -13.81 -6.99 18.49
N GLN A 287 -14.08 -5.82 17.91
CA GLN A 287 -15.43 -5.41 17.55
C GLN A 287 -16.14 -6.54 16.76
N SER A 288 -17.37 -6.86 17.16
CA SER A 288 -18.10 -7.97 16.54
C SER A 288 -18.39 -7.66 15.07
N LEU A 289 -18.54 -8.71 14.25
CA LEU A 289 -18.84 -8.52 12.83
C LEU A 289 -20.15 -7.77 12.62
N GLU A 290 -21.15 -8.06 13.45
CA GLU A 290 -22.46 -7.41 13.43
C GLU A 290 -22.35 -5.91 13.75
N GLU A 291 -21.58 -5.54 14.77
CA GLU A 291 -21.32 -4.14 15.12
C GLU A 291 -20.63 -3.37 14.00
N VAL A 292 -19.57 -3.95 13.40
CA VAL A 292 -18.85 -3.32 12.29
C VAL A 292 -19.80 -3.07 11.12
N MET A 293 -20.61 -4.06 10.77
CA MET A 293 -21.58 -3.95 9.67
C MET A 293 -22.67 -2.92 9.97
N ALA A 294 -23.19 -2.87 11.20
CA ALA A 294 -24.17 -1.88 11.62
C ALA A 294 -23.61 -0.45 11.49
N ILE A 295 -22.36 -0.23 11.91
CA ILE A 295 -21.69 1.07 11.82
C ILE A 295 -21.48 1.48 10.36
N ILE A 296 -21.01 0.56 9.50
CA ILE A 296 -20.83 0.84 8.07
C ILE A 296 -22.17 1.21 7.42
N GLN A 297 -23.23 0.45 7.72
CA GLN A 297 -24.56 0.71 7.16
C GLN A 297 -25.13 2.06 7.62
N GLU A 298 -24.89 2.45 8.87
CA GLU A 298 -25.27 3.77 9.38
C GLU A 298 -24.44 4.90 8.75
N ALA A 299 -23.16 4.64 8.48
CA ALA A 299 -22.26 5.60 7.84
C ALA A 299 -22.67 5.92 6.38
N ARG A 300 -23.40 5.03 5.70
CA ARG A 300 -23.98 5.29 4.36
C ARG A 300 -25.01 6.42 4.36
N LYS A 301 -25.61 6.74 5.51
CA LYS A 301 -26.49 7.91 5.64
C LYS A 301 -25.62 9.17 5.71
N PRO A 302 -25.97 10.26 4.99
CA PRO A 302 -25.21 11.50 5.02
C PRO A 302 -25.13 12.05 6.45
N GLY A 303 -23.96 12.59 6.80
CA GLY A 303 -23.72 13.20 8.10
C GLY A 303 -24.54 14.46 8.33
N ASP A 304 -24.70 14.88 9.59
CA ASP A 304 -25.56 16.02 9.97
C ASP A 304 -25.12 17.37 9.36
N ALA A 305 -23.89 17.47 8.86
CA ALA A 305 -23.41 18.66 8.13
C ALA A 305 -24.21 18.95 6.84
N MET A 306 -24.78 17.93 6.18
CA MET A 306 -25.63 18.12 4.99
C MET A 306 -27.04 18.61 5.32
N LYS A 307 -27.51 18.47 6.57
CA LYS A 307 -28.84 18.97 6.97
C LYS A 307 -28.85 20.49 7.16
N LEU A 308 -27.73 21.10 7.52
CA LEU A 308 -27.62 22.55 7.67
C LEU A 308 -27.52 23.31 6.34
N ALA A 309 -27.10 22.66 5.25
CA ALA A 309 -27.13 23.25 3.91
C ALA A 309 -28.53 23.22 3.26
N GLY A 310 -29.47 22.44 3.81
CA GLY A 310 -30.82 22.28 3.26
C GLY A 310 -31.90 23.20 3.83
N ALA A 311 -31.56 24.09 4.77
CA ALA A 311 -32.54 24.90 5.50
C ALA A 311 -32.44 26.41 5.26
N GLY A 312 -31.77 26.86 4.20
CA GLY A 312 -31.67 28.30 3.93
C GLY A 312 -31.14 28.67 2.54
N GLN A 313 -31.99 28.57 1.52
CA GLN A 313 -32.27 29.63 0.53
C GLN A 313 -33.02 29.06 -0.68
N ILE A 314 -34.28 29.46 -0.79
CA ILE A 314 -35.00 29.56 -2.05
C ILE A 314 -34.55 30.88 -2.70
N ALA A 315 -33.92 30.83 -3.88
CA ALA A 315 -34.19 31.71 -5.02
C ALA A 315 -33.10 31.60 -6.12
N CYS A 316 -33.58 31.25 -7.32
CA CYS A 316 -33.16 31.77 -8.62
C CYS A 316 -31.94 31.19 -9.38
N LEU A 317 -32.28 30.74 -10.61
CA LEU A 317 -31.50 30.65 -11.87
C LEU A 317 -30.58 29.42 -11.98
N GLY A 318 -30.62 28.59 -13.02
CA GLY A 318 -31.39 28.60 -14.26
C GLY A 318 -31.14 27.26 -15.00
N SER A 319 -32.16 26.82 -15.72
CA SER A 319 -32.15 25.69 -16.67
C SER A 319 -31.03 25.86 -17.70
N MET A 320 -30.17 24.86 -17.85
CA MET A 320 -29.49 24.59 -19.13
C MET A 320 -29.39 23.09 -19.35
N ASP A 321 -29.88 22.72 -20.52
CA ASP A 321 -30.18 21.39 -21.00
C ASP A 321 -28.93 20.51 -21.19
N LEU A 322 -29.16 19.21 -21.04
CA LEU A 322 -28.30 18.15 -21.55
C LEU A 322 -28.46 18.13 -23.07
N ASP A 323 -27.41 18.49 -23.81
CA ASP A 323 -27.08 18.00 -25.15
C ASP A 323 -25.64 18.45 -25.47
N ASP A 324 -24.90 17.63 -26.23
CA ASP A 324 -23.49 17.75 -26.67
C ASP A 324 -22.49 16.84 -25.93
N ILE A 325 -22.66 15.53 -26.15
CA ILE A 325 -21.55 14.57 -26.20
C ILE A 325 -21.42 14.17 -27.67
N ASP A 326 -20.43 14.74 -28.35
CA ASP A 326 -19.71 14.11 -29.46
C ASP A 326 -18.33 14.79 -29.58
N ASP A 327 -17.33 13.99 -29.94
CA ASP A 327 -15.95 14.35 -30.33
C ASP A 327 -14.93 14.71 -29.22
N ILE A 328 -14.20 13.68 -28.74
CA ILE A 328 -12.80 13.80 -28.32
C ILE A 328 -12.01 12.65 -28.95
N ASP A 329 -11.69 12.80 -30.24
CA ASP A 329 -10.42 12.37 -30.80
C ASP A 329 -9.58 13.64 -30.96
N ASP A 330 -8.56 13.82 -30.13
CA ASP A 330 -7.25 14.37 -30.51
C ASP A 330 -6.36 14.53 -29.27
N ILE A 331 -5.27 13.75 -29.28
CA ILE A 331 -4.15 13.87 -28.37
C ILE A 331 -3.25 14.96 -28.93
N ASP A 332 -3.27 16.15 -28.34
CA ASP A 332 -2.25 17.17 -28.58
C ASP A 332 -1.29 17.28 -27.40
N ILE A 333 -0.06 16.86 -27.70
CA ILE A 333 1.13 17.00 -26.88
C ILE A 333 1.69 18.40 -27.11
N GLU A 334 1.47 19.32 -26.17
CA GLU A 334 2.25 20.56 -26.11
C GLU A 334 2.99 20.71 -24.77
N ASN A 335 4.27 20.36 -24.87
CA ASN A 335 5.43 21.13 -24.43
C ASN A 335 5.13 22.43 -23.64
N SER A 336 5.47 22.46 -22.35
CA SER A 336 5.83 23.70 -21.69
C SER A 336 7.04 23.45 -20.80
N GLY A 337 8.12 24.16 -21.14
CA GLY A 337 9.39 24.11 -20.48
C GLY A 337 9.44 24.97 -19.22
N ASP A 338 10.63 24.91 -18.63
CA ASP A 338 11.22 25.82 -17.66
C ASP A 338 10.62 25.84 -16.25
N PHE A 339 11.39 25.32 -15.29
CA PHE A 339 11.79 26.13 -14.15
C PHE A 339 13.18 25.72 -13.63
N VAL A 340 14.06 26.72 -13.59
CA VAL A 340 15.43 26.73 -13.08
C VAL A 340 15.41 27.18 -11.62
N CYS A 341 16.18 26.49 -10.76
CA CYS A 341 17.04 27.02 -9.67
C CYS A 341 17.39 25.87 -8.71
N ALA A 342 18.51 25.83 -8.00
CA ALA A 342 19.82 26.47 -8.06
C ALA A 342 20.59 25.84 -6.88
N LEU A 343 21.78 25.30 -7.16
CA LEU A 343 22.86 24.86 -6.26
C LEU A 343 22.56 23.74 -5.24
#